data_AF-A0A1F8TQI8-F1
#
_entry.id   AF-A0A1F8TQI8-F1
#
_cell.length_a   1.000
_cell.length_b   1.000
_cell.length_c   1.000
_cell.angle_alpha   90.00
_cell.angle_beta   90.00
_cell.angle_gamma   90.00
#
_symmetry.space_group_name_H-M   'P 1'
#
loop_
_entity.id
_entity.type
_entity.pdbx_description
1 polymer ?
#
loop_
_entity_poly.entity_id
_entity_poly.type
_entity_poly.pdbx_seq_one_letter_code
_entity_poly.pdbx_strand_id
1 'polypeptide(L)' 'MALSGAIPIYLERGEKRTFAGAIEWPGWCRSGKDESSAVQVLLESGPRYAPRPRLGDRGPHATPRPW' A
#
# COMPACT_ATOMS: atom_id res chain seq x y z
N MET A 1 -1.39 -8.28 -18.58
CA MET A 1 -2.49 -7.40 -18.12
C MET A 1 -2.36 -7.28 -16.61
N ALA A 2 -1.89 -6.14 -16.11
CA ALA A 2 -1.85 -5.90 -14.67
C ALA A 2 -3.30 -5.80 -14.17
N LEU A 3 -3.64 -6.59 -13.16
CA LEU A 3 -4.92 -6.46 -12.46
C LEU A 3 -4.98 -5.01 -11.93
N SER A 4 -5.88 -4.21 -12.49
CA SER A 4 -6.24 -2.88 -11.99
C SER A 4 -6.97 -3.05 -10.66
N GLY A 5 -6.23 -3.43 -9.63
CA GLY A 5 -6.71 -3.49 -8.27
C GLY A 5 -6.86 -2.07 -7.71
N ALA A 6 -8.07 -1.71 -7.33
CA ALA A 6 -8.29 -0.50 -6.55
C ALA A 6 -7.66 -0.71 -5.16
N ILE A 7 -6.68 0.12 -4.81
CA ILE A 7 -6.05 0.11 -3.49
C ILE A 7 -6.86 1.06 -2.60
N PRO A 8 -7.40 0.60 -1.46
CA PRO A 8 -8.04 1.50 -0.52
C PRO A 8 -6.98 2.43 0.08
N ILE A 9 -7.18 3.73 -0.13
CA ILE A 9 -6.32 4.80 0.39
C ILE A 9 -7.12 5.68 1.35
N TYR A 10 -6.43 6.28 2.30
CA TYR A 10 -6.97 7.34 3.14
C TYR A 10 -6.29 8.67 2.79
N LEU A 11 -7.05 9.75 2.92
CA LEU A 11 -6.63 11.11 2.62
C LEU A 11 -6.82 11.98 3.87
N GLU A 12 -5.73 12.54 4.35
CA GLU A 12 -5.73 13.53 5.43
C GLU A 12 -5.51 14.92 4.82
N ARG A 13 -6.59 15.70 4.74
CA ARG A 13 -6.59 17.02 4.10
C ARG A 13 -6.34 18.09 5.16
N GLY A 14 -5.14 18.66 5.17
CA GLY A 14 -4.78 19.82 5.98
C GLY A 14 -4.86 21.12 5.19
N GLU A 15 -4.91 22.25 5.88
CA GLU A 15 -5.01 23.59 5.29
C GLU A 15 -3.83 23.93 4.36
N LYS A 16 -2.64 23.39 4.65
CA LYS A 16 -1.39 23.65 3.89
C LYS A 16 -0.94 22.50 3.01
N ARG A 17 -1.35 21.27 3.35
CA ARG A 17 -0.90 20.03 2.70
C ARG A 17 -1.91 18.93 2.87
N THR A 18 -1.93 18.03 1.90
CA THR A 18 -2.73 16.81 1.92
C THR A 18 -1.82 15.59 2.00
N PHE A 19 -2.18 14.60 2.81
CA PHE A 19 -1.46 13.33 2.92
C PHE A 19 -2.33 12.20 2.38
N ALA A 20 -1.76 11.31 1.58
CA ALA A 20 -2.40 10.11 1.06
C ALA A 20 -1.61 8.87 1.52
N GLY A 21 -2.28 7.91 2.14
CA GLY A 21 -1.68 6.65 2.60
C GLY A 21 -2.51 5.45 2.16
N ALA A 22 -1.85 4.32 1.89
CA ALA A 22 -2.54 3.07 1.55
C ALA A 22 -2.80 2.25 2.82
N ILE A 23 -4.03 1.78 3.01
CA ILE A 23 -4.42 1.02 4.22
C ILE A 23 -3.60 -0.27 4.37
N GLU A 24 -3.32 -0.94 3.25
CA GLU A 24 -2.57 -2.19 3.22
C GLU A 24 -1.06 -2.00 3.43
N TRP A 25 -0.56 -0.76 3.43
CA TRP A 25 0.87 -0.44 3.57
C TRP A 25 1.10 0.31 4.90
N PRO A 26 1.15 -0.41 6.04
CA PRO A 26 1.29 0.22 7.34
C PRO A 26 2.60 1.02 7.41
N GLY A 27 2.48 2.32 7.68
CA GLY A 27 3.62 3.25 7.78
C GLY A 27 4.03 3.95 6.48
N TRP A 28 3.26 3.80 5.38
CA TRP A 28 3.59 4.44 4.11
C TRP A 28 2.55 5.50 3.69
N CYS A 29 2.92 6.76 3.88
CA CYS A 29 2.13 7.94 3.46
C CYS A 29 2.94 8.85 2.53
N ARG A 30 2.24 9.61 1.69
CA ARG A 30 2.83 10.66 0.84
C ARG A 30 2.08 11.97 1.00
N SER A 31 2.83 13.05 1.17
CA SER A 31 2.29 14.40 1.27
C SER A 31 2.36 15.10 -0.08
N GLY A 32 1.27 15.71 -0.51
CA GLY A 32 1.18 16.60 -1.66
C GLY A 32 0.69 17.99 -1.24
N LYS A 33 0.85 18.96 -2.15
CA LYS A 33 0.26 20.29 -1.98
C LYS A 33 -1.27 20.22 -1.98
N ASP A 34 -1.79 19.30 -2.79
CA ASP A 34 -3.21 19.04 -3.01
C ASP A 34 -3.49 17.52 -3.00
N GLU A 35 -4.76 17.16 -2.88
CA GLU A 35 -5.24 15.77 -2.91
C GLU A 35 -4.73 15.00 -4.14
N SER A 36 -4.94 15.53 -5.34
CA SER A 36 -4.50 14.89 -6.58
C SER A 36 -2.98 14.69 -6.63
N SER A 37 -2.21 15.67 -6.14
CA SER A 37 -0.75 15.55 -6.06
C SER A 37 -0.32 14.48 -5.05
N ALA A 38 -0.97 14.40 -3.90
CA ALA A 38 -0.67 13.39 -2.88
C ALA A 38 -0.95 11.97 -3.40
N VAL A 39 -2.09 11.78 -4.09
CA VAL A 39 -2.46 10.51 -4.71
C VAL A 39 -1.52 10.15 -5.85
N GLN A 40 -1.17 11.10 -6.72
CA GLN A 40 -0.26 10.84 -7.84
C GLN A 40 1.11 10.37 -7.33
N VAL A 41 1.68 11.05 -6.32
CA VAL A 41 2.96 10.67 -5.72
C VAL A 41 2.88 9.29 -5.04
N LEU A 42 1.74 8.96 -4.44
CA LEU A 42 1.49 7.64 -3.85
C LEU A 42 1.46 6.54 -4.92
N LEU A 43 0.76 6.75 -6.04
CA LEU A 43 0.69 5.83 -7.17
C LEU A 43 2.05 5.63 -7.84
N GLU A 44 2.80 6.72 -8.03
CA GLU A 44 4.14 6.69 -8.63
C GLU A 44 5.15 5.94 -7.75
N SER A 45 4.96 6.01 -6.42
CA SER A 45 5.73 5.20 -5.45
C SER A 45 5.27 3.73 -5.39
N GLY A 46 4.11 3.40 -5.96
CA GLY A 46 3.41 2.14 -5.80
C GLY A 46 4.10 0.87 -6.32
N PRO A 47 4.84 0.87 -7.45
CA PRO A 47 5.49 -0.35 -7.96
C PRO A 47 6.52 -0.95 -6.99
N ARG A 48 7.07 -0.11 -6.11
CA ARG A 48 8.12 -0.51 -5.15
C ARG A 48 7.54 -1.10 -3.85
N TYR A 49 6.25 -0.86 -3.59
CA TYR A 49 5.55 -1.25 -2.36
C TYR A 49 4.28 -2.07 -2.64
N ALA A 50 4.07 -2.50 -3.89
CA ALA A 50 3.00 -3.40 -4.28
C ALA A 50 2.84 -4.50 -3.21
N PRO A 51 1.63 -4.68 -2.68
CA PRO A 51 1.41 -5.49 -1.50
C PRO A 51 2.05 -6.85 -1.71
N ARG A 52 3.03 -7.19 -0.85
CA ARG A 52 3.38 -8.60 -0.72
C ARG A 52 2.12 -9.28 -0.20
N PRO A 53 1.71 -10.41 -0.79
CA PRO A 53 0.63 -11.20 -0.19
C PRO A 53 0.96 -11.40 1.28
N ARG A 54 -0.02 -11.12 2.16
CA ARG A 54 0.13 -11.38 3.59
C ARG A 54 0.64 -12.81 3.73
N LEU A 55 1.66 -13.02 4.55
CA LEU A 55 2.11 -14.37 4.92
C LEU A 55 1.05 -14.99 5.84
N GLY A 56 -0.15 -15.24 5.31
CA GLY A 56 -1.32 -15.73 6.05
C GLY A 56 -1.91 -17.01 5.45
N ASP A 57 -1.63 -17.31 4.18
CA ASP A 57 -2.19 -18.49 3.51
C ASP A 57 -1.20 -19.67 3.45
N ARG A 58 -0.24 -19.74 4.38
CA ARG A 58 0.45 -21.02 4.62
C ARG A 58 -0.51 -21.91 5.42
N GLY A 59 -1.33 -22.67 4.69
CA GLY A 59 -2.10 -23.77 5.27
C GLY A 59 -1.20 -24.71 6.10
N PRO A 60 -1.77 -25.51 7.02
CA PRO A 60 -1.03 -26.37 7.94
C PRO A 60 -0.38 -27.55 7.20
N HIS A 61 0.66 -27.28 6.42
CA HIS A 61 1.55 -28.30 5.87
C HIS A 61 2.97 -27.75 5.74
N ALA A 62 3.49 -27.20 6.83
CA ALA A 62 4.92 -27.30 7.06
C ALA A 62 5.17 -28.71 7.59
N THR A 63 5.37 -29.68 6.69
CA THR A 63 5.96 -30.97 7.07
C THR A 63 7.21 -30.71 7.91
N PRO A 64 7.37 -31.37 9.05
CA PRO A 64 8.66 -31.39 9.73
C PRO A 64 9.69 -31.93 8.75
N ARG A 65 10.73 -31.15 8.46
CA ARG A 65 11.90 -31.67 7.76
C ARG A 65 12.57 -32.68 8.70
N PRO A 66 12.83 -33.93 8.29
CA PRO A 66 13.65 -34.82 9.09
C PRO A 66 15.10 -34.36 9.01
N TRP A 67 15.67 -34.08 10.20
CA TRP A 67 17.06 -33.77 10.56
C TRP A 67 17.78 -32.69 9.74
#